data_AF-A0A1D3L5F8-F1
#
_entry.id   AF-A0A1D3L5F8-F1
#
_cell.length_a   1.000
_cell.length_b   1.000
_cell.length_c   1.000
_cell.angle_alpha   90.00
_cell.angle_beta   90.00
_cell.angle_gamma   90.00
#
_symmetry.space_group_name_H-M   'P 1'
#
loop_
_entity.id
_entity.type
_entity.pdbx_description
1 polymer ?
#
loop_
_entity_poly.entity_id
_entity_poly.type
_entity_poly.pdbx_seq_one_letter_code
_entity_poly.pdbx_strand_id
1 'polypeptide(L)'
;MDVKIVDYGVSMPSQRYYVTYRVTGIDPETRKKLEERVEEETTSEKEDLIIKIYFEEKYYPLGSQEAQYKLEDFIAREEIEMTAYLTGLLED
;
A
#
# COMPACT_ATOMS: atom_id res chain seq x y z
N MET A 1 10.93 -9.11 1.69
CA MET A 1 9.82 -8.21 1.33
C MET A 1 10.00 -6.91 2.08
N ASP A 2 10.18 -5.81 1.34
CA ASP A 2 10.23 -4.45 1.86
C ASP A 2 9.11 -3.65 1.21
N VAL A 3 8.37 -2.88 2.00
CA VAL A 3 7.21 -2.10 1.54
C VAL A 3 7.47 -0.63 1.79
N LYS A 4 7.29 0.18 0.75
CA LYS A 4 7.42 1.64 0.82
C LYS A 4 6.22 2.35 0.23
N ILE A 5 5.75 3.39 0.90
CA ILE A 5 4.79 4.31 0.28
C ILE A 5 5.54 5.17 -0.74
N VAL A 6 5.08 5.15 -1.98
CA VAL A 6 5.69 5.91 -3.08
C VAL A 6 4.81 7.05 -3.58
N ASP A 7 3.51 7.01 -3.32
CA ASP A 7 2.58 8.09 -3.61
C ASP A 7 1.33 7.97 -2.72
N TYR A 8 0.67 9.10 -2.44
CA TYR A 8 -0.59 9.13 -1.69
C TYR A 8 -1.31 10.45 -1.94
N GLY A 9 -2.64 10.44 -1.81
CA GLY A 9 -3.42 11.67 -1.96
C GLY A 9 -4.87 11.41 -2.27
N VAL A 10 -5.46 12.33 -3.04
CA VAL A 10 -6.87 12.27 -3.47
C VAL A 10 -6.91 12.22 -4.99
N SER A 11 -7.52 11.16 -5.52
CA SER A 11 -7.78 11.02 -6.94
C SER A 11 -8.96 11.90 -7.35
N MET A 12 -8.73 12.84 -8.27
CA MET A 12 -9.77 13.69 -8.85
C MET A 12 -10.11 13.21 -10.28
N PRO A 13 -11.38 13.28 -10.73
CA PRO A 13 -12.55 13.89 -10.06
C PRO A 13 -13.30 12.97 -9.10
N SER A 14 -12.87 11.71 -8.91
CA SER A 14 -13.59 10.70 -8.13
C SER A 14 -13.59 10.94 -6.61
N GLN A 15 -12.81 11.91 -6.11
CA GLN A 15 -12.63 12.24 -4.69
C GLN A 15 -12.31 11.03 -3.81
N ARG A 16 -11.58 10.04 -4.36
CA ARG A 16 -11.15 8.86 -3.60
C ARG A 16 -9.75 9.08 -3.07
N TYR A 17 -9.58 8.88 -1.77
CA TYR A 17 -8.26 8.89 -1.14
C TYR A 17 -7.51 7.63 -1.56
N TYR A 18 -6.19 7.72 -1.70
CA TYR A 18 -5.38 6.56 -2.08
C TYR A 18 -4.01 6.57 -1.42
N VAL A 19 -3.44 5.38 -1.30
CA VAL A 19 -2.03 5.16 -1.01
C VAL A 19 -1.50 4.15 -2.03
N THR A 20 -0.33 4.45 -2.58
CA THR A 20 0.40 3.59 -3.51
C THR A 20 1.65 3.08 -2.82
N TYR A 21 1.77 1.76 -2.75
CA TYR A 21 2.87 1.04 -2.15
C TYR A 21 3.73 0.42 -3.24
N ARG A 22 5.04 0.43 -3.04
CA ARG A 22 5.99 -0.37 -3.79
C ARG A 22 6.50 -1.48 -2.88
N VAL A 23 6.36 -2.71 -3.33
CA VAL A 23 6.86 -3.91 -2.68
C VAL A 23 8.09 -4.39 -3.43
N THR A 24 9.20 -4.52 -2.74
CA THR A 24 10.48 -4.97 -3.28
C THR A 24 11.05 -6.16 -2.50
N GLY A 25 12.11 -6.78 -3.01
CA GLY A 25 12.77 -7.90 -2.32
C GLY A 25 11.86 -9.12 -2.17
N ILE A 26 11.09 -9.41 -3.21
CA ILE A 26 10.23 -10.59 -3.37
C ILE A 26 10.63 -11.33 -4.65
N ASP A 27 10.56 -12.66 -4.62
CA ASP A 27 10.83 -13.49 -5.80
C ASP A 27 9.60 -13.58 -6.73
N PRO A 28 9.76 -14.06 -7.98
CA PRO A 28 8.66 -14.13 -8.93
C PRO A 28 7.46 -14.99 -8.49
N GLU A 29 7.66 -16.03 -7.67
CA GLU A 29 6.56 -16.86 -7.17
C GLU A 29 5.76 -16.11 -6.10
N THR A 30 6.45 -15.48 -5.14
CA THR A 30 5.83 -14.63 -4.12
C THR A 30 5.04 -13.49 -4.76
N ARG A 31 5.63 -12.81 -5.75
CA ARG A 31 4.94 -11.73 -6.47
C ARG A 31 3.65 -12.20 -7.13
N LYS A 32 3.70 -13.34 -7.85
CA LYS A 32 2.52 -13.90 -8.51
C LYS A 32 1.42 -14.24 -7.51
N LYS A 33 1.77 -14.82 -6.36
CA LYS A 33 0.79 -15.10 -5.30
C LYS A 33 0.12 -13.82 -4.78
N LEU A 34 0.89 -12.75 -4.57
CA LEU A 34 0.34 -11.47 -4.16
C LEU A 34 -0.57 -10.86 -5.24
N GLU A 35 -0.18 -10.89 -6.51
CA GLU A 35 -1.01 -10.43 -7.63
C GLU A 35 -2.36 -11.16 -7.72
N GLU A 36 -2.41 -12.44 -7.35
CA GLU A 36 -3.65 -13.25 -7.36
C GLU A 36 -4.51 -13.04 -6.12
N ARG A 37 -3.93 -12.62 -4.99
CA ARG A 37 -4.58 -12.58 -3.67
C ARG A 37 -4.94 -11.19 -3.17
N VAL A 38 -4.20 -10.17 -3.59
CA VAL A 38 -4.54 -8.77 -3.31
C VAL A 38 -5.77 -8.40 -4.12
N GLU A 39 -6.82 -7.94 -3.45
CA GLU A 39 -8.09 -7.60 -4.10
C GLU A 39 -8.02 -6.25 -4.84
N GLU A 40 -7.08 -5.40 -4.43
CA GLU A 40 -6.88 -4.05 -4.91
C GLU A 40 -6.07 -3.98 -6.22
N GLU A 41 -5.92 -2.76 -6.74
CA GLU A 41 -5.21 -2.51 -8.00
C GLU A 41 -3.72 -2.85 -7.84
N THR A 42 -3.26 -3.88 -8.55
CA THR A 42 -1.85 -4.27 -8.59
C THR A 42 -1.25 -4.06 -9.98
N THR A 43 0.03 -3.70 -10.03
CA THR A 43 0.80 -3.57 -11.28
C THR A 43 2.22 -4.06 -11.06
N SER A 44 2.66 -5.03 -11.86
CA SER A 44 4.02 -5.55 -11.81
C SER A 44 4.96 -4.65 -12.61
N GLU A 45 6.05 -4.22 -11.98
CA GLU A 45 7.12 -3.45 -12.64
C GLU A 45 8.47 -4.16 -12.49
N LYS A 46 8.88 -4.93 -13.50
CA LYS A 46 10.12 -5.73 -13.51
C LYS A 46 10.21 -6.72 -12.34
N GLU A 47 10.81 -6.29 -11.24
CA GLU A 47 11.06 -7.06 -10.01
C GLU A 47 10.17 -6.60 -8.85
N ASP A 48 9.50 -5.45 -9.01
CA ASP A 48 8.68 -4.82 -7.98
C ASP A 48 7.19 -5.11 -8.22
N LEU A 49 6.40 -5.00 -7.15
CA LEU A 49 4.95 -4.98 -7.20
C LEU A 49 4.45 -3.63 -6.70
N ILE A 50 3.66 -2.94 -7.52
CA ILE A 50 2.96 -1.72 -7.14
C ILE A 50 1.55 -2.10 -6.72
N ILE A 51 1.12 -1.64 -5.56
CA ILE A 51 -0.22 -1.86 -5.01
C ILE A 51 -0.84 -0.50 -4.75
N LYS A 52 -2.04 -0.24 -5.27
CA LYS A 52 -2.77 0.99 -5.05
C LYS A 52 -4.09 0.70 -4.37
N ILE A 53 -4.24 1.21 -3.16
CA ILE A 53 -5.44 1.04 -2.35
C ILE A 53 -6.19 2.36 -2.29
N TYR A 54 -7.52 2.30 -2.47
CA TYR A 54 -8.40 3.43 -2.33
C TYR A 54 -9.17 3.36 -1.01
N PHE A 55 -9.32 4.50 -0.34
CA PHE A 55 -9.94 4.62 0.97
C PHE A 55 -11.13 5.59 0.92
N GLU A 56 -12.16 5.28 1.70
CA GLU A 56 -13.09 6.32 2.16
C GLU A 56 -12.35 7.27 3.12
N GLU A 57 -12.74 8.54 3.18
CA GLU A 57 -12.06 9.57 3.99
C GLU A 57 -11.82 9.14 5.45
N LYS A 58 -12.84 8.53 6.08
CA LYS A 58 -12.76 8.06 7.47
C LYS A 58 -11.75 6.93 7.72
N TYR A 59 -11.32 6.24 6.67
CA TYR A 59 -10.35 5.14 6.73
C TYR A 59 -9.00 5.52 6.11
N TYR A 60 -8.85 6.74 5.58
CA TYR A 60 -7.62 7.17 4.97
C TYR A 60 -6.52 7.34 6.02
N PRO A 61 -5.44 6.54 5.99
CA PRO A 61 -4.47 6.48 7.08
C PRO A 61 -3.70 7.80 7.27
N LEU A 62 -3.56 8.60 6.21
CA LEU A 62 -2.83 9.86 6.20
C LEU A 62 -3.75 11.09 6.26
N GLY A 63 -5.04 10.90 6.56
CA GLY A 63 -6.06 11.96 6.52
C GLY A 63 -6.25 12.76 7.80
N SER A 64 -5.69 12.30 8.93
CA SER A 64 -5.89 12.95 10.22
C SER A 64 -5.13 14.27 10.34
N GLN A 65 -5.62 15.19 11.19
CA GLN A 65 -4.86 16.41 11.52
C GLN A 65 -3.50 16.07 12.14
N GLU A 66 -3.42 14.99 12.93
CA GLU A 66 -2.17 14.55 13.56
C GLU A 66 -1.15 14.09 12.52
N ALA A 67 -1.58 13.44 11.44
CA ALA A 67 -0.73 13.05 10.33
C ALA A 67 -0.09 14.27 9.63
N GLN A 68 -0.70 15.46 9.70
CA GLN A 68 -0.09 16.68 9.14
C GLN A 68 1.18 17.13 9.89
N TYR A 69 1.30 16.80 11.17
CA TYR A 69 2.45 17.17 12.00
C TYR A 69 3.48 16.05 12.15
N LYS A 70 3.05 14.79 11.99
CA LYS A 70 3.87 13.59 12.18
C LYS A 70 3.76 12.62 11.00
N LEU A 71 3.75 13.15 9.79
CA LEU A 71 3.53 12.37 8.58
C LEU A 71 4.47 11.15 8.47
N GLU A 72 5.74 11.32 8.83
CA GLU A 72 6.72 10.23 8.79
C GLU A 72 6.36 9.05 9.70
N ASP A 73 5.81 9.32 10.90
CA ASP A 73 5.36 8.27 11.82
C ASP A 73 4.19 7.48 11.22
N PHE A 74 3.26 8.19 10.57
CA PHE A 74 2.11 7.57 9.90
C PHE A 74 2.51 6.77 8.67
N ILE A 75 3.45 7.28 7.86
CA ILE A 75 4.02 6.53 6.74
C ILE A 75 4.70 5.24 7.24
N ALA A 76 5.56 5.34 8.26
CA ALA A 76 6.26 4.18 8.80
C ALA A 76 5.28 3.13 9.36
N ARG A 77 4.22 3.60 10.05
CA ARG A 77 3.16 2.72 10.56
C ARG A 77 2.43 2.02 9.42
N GLU A 78 2.03 2.77 8.39
CA GLU A 78 1.28 2.24 7.25
C GLU A 78 2.12 1.24 6.42
N GLU A 79 3.43 1.46 6.29
CA GLU A 79 4.37 0.50 5.68
C GLU A 79 4.45 -0.82 6.48
N ILE A 80 4.44 -0.75 7.82
CA ILE A 80 4.40 -1.92 8.70
C ILE A 80 3.06 -2.66 8.57
N GLU A 81 1.94 -1.93 8.61
CA GLU A 81 0.59 -2.51 8.48
C GLU A 81 0.42 -3.21 7.12
N MET A 82 0.88 -2.60 6.03
CA MET A 82 0.86 -3.21 4.70
C MET A 82 1.76 -4.45 4.63
N THR A 83 2.95 -4.41 5.23
CA THR A 83 3.84 -5.59 5.28
C THR A 83 3.16 -6.75 6.00
N ALA A 84 2.48 -6.48 7.12
CA ALA A 84 1.74 -7.49 7.87
C ALA A 84 0.57 -8.07 7.06
N TYR A 85 -0.21 -7.22 6.39
CA TYR A 85 -1.29 -7.62 5.50
C TYR A 85 -0.80 -8.56 4.38
N LEU A 86 0.23 -8.16 3.64
CA LEU A 86 0.77 -8.97 2.54
C LEU A 86 1.39 -10.29 3.04
N THR A 87 2.00 -10.28 4.23
CA THR A 87 2.53 -11.52 4.84
C THR A 87 1.40 -12.47 5.19
N GLY A 88 0.32 -11.98 5.79
CA GLY A 88 -0.88 -12.78 6.08
C GLY A 88 -1.48 -13.40 4.81
N LEU A 89 -1.56 -12.62 3.73
CA LEU A 89 -2.01 -13.14 2.44
C LEU A 89 -1.13 -14.25 1.87
N LEU A 90 0.15 -14.34 2.23
CA LEU A 90 1.06 -15.39 1.74
C LEU A 90 1.01 -16.66 2.59
N GLU A 91 0.60 -16.55 3.86
CA GLU A 91 0.49 -17.67 4.80
C GLU A 91 -0.82 -18.47 4.65
N ASP A 92 -1.88 -17.83 4.13
CA ASP A 92 -3.16 -18.47 3.77
C ASP A 92 -3.07 -19.31 2.47
#